data_AF-A0AAU9VKM6-F1
#
_entry.id   AF-A0AAU9VKM6-F1
#
_cell.length_a   1.000
_cell.length_b   1.000
_cell.length_c   1.000
_cell.angle_alpha   90.00
_cell.angle_beta   90.00
_cell.angle_gamma   90.00
#
_symmetry.space_group_name_H-M   'P 1'
#
loop_
_entity.id
_entity.type
_entity.pdbx_description
1 polymer ?
#
loop_
_entity_poly.entity_id
_entity_poly.type
_entity_poly.pdbx_seq_one_letter_code
_entity_poly.pdbx_strand_id
1 'polypeptide(L)'
;MSKSCRKCSLKNSQCEGNVEEFEEWRREHVASGDCDINFEGSSPAMEAEGASVLWNRSIELHNMRYKWMVSDGDSKAFNTVQHAYDDCEVIKLDCVGHVQKRMGKHLMNLKACSKGKLADGKPIGGRGGLQKERSSSFKVYAMKKYYCHSPSLCKFN
;
A
#
# COMPACT_ATOMS: atom_id res chain seq x y z
N MET A 1 -7.55 8.00 -10.99
CA MET A 1 -8.93 7.62 -10.62
C MET A 1 -9.28 8.28 -9.30
N SER A 2 -10.53 8.65 -9.09
CA SER A 2 -10.99 9.30 -7.87
C SER A 2 -12.41 8.88 -7.52
N LYS A 3 -12.65 8.78 -6.21
CA LYS A 3 -13.94 8.48 -5.57
C LYS A 3 -14.55 9.70 -4.88
N SER A 4 -13.86 10.83 -4.93
CA SER A 4 -14.25 12.04 -4.23
C SER A 4 -14.19 13.22 -5.18
N CYS A 5 -15.23 14.04 -5.15
CA CYS A 5 -15.24 15.36 -5.76
C CYS A 5 -15.62 16.37 -4.69
N ARG A 6 -14.85 17.47 -4.61
CA ARG A 6 -15.10 18.53 -3.63
C ARG A 6 -16.42 19.25 -3.89
N LYS A 7 -16.77 19.47 -5.17
CA LYS A 7 -18.04 20.09 -5.58
C LYS A 7 -19.23 19.23 -5.15
N CYS A 8 -19.17 17.91 -5.40
CA CYS A 8 -20.19 16.96 -4.90
C CYS A 8 -20.34 17.00 -3.38
N SER A 9 -19.21 16.97 -2.66
CA SER A 9 -19.26 17.01 -1.19
C SER A 9 -19.90 18.29 -0.65
N LEU A 10 -19.61 19.44 -1.27
CA LEU A 10 -20.18 20.72 -0.87
C LEU A 10 -21.68 20.78 -1.17
N LYS A 11 -22.09 20.41 -2.40
CA LYS A 11 -23.51 20.43 -2.78
C LYS A 11 -24.33 19.48 -1.90
N ASN A 12 -23.81 18.29 -1.61
CA ASN A 12 -24.48 17.34 -0.71
C ASN A 12 -24.71 17.94 0.69
N SER A 13 -23.76 18.71 1.23
CA SER A 13 -23.93 19.39 2.51
C SER A 13 -24.92 20.55 2.47
N GLN A 14 -25.08 21.21 1.31
CA GLN A 14 -26.03 22.31 1.10
C GLN A 14 -27.47 21.84 0.92
N CYS A 15 -27.67 20.62 0.40
CA CYS A 15 -29.00 20.08 0.18
C CYS A 15 -29.67 19.55 1.47
N GLU A 16 -28.98 19.54 2.63
CA GLU A 16 -29.53 19.17 3.96
C GLU A 16 -30.36 17.86 3.98
N GLY A 17 -30.07 16.90 3.09
CA GLY A 17 -30.83 15.64 2.98
C GLY A 17 -31.91 15.61 1.90
N ASN A 18 -32.08 16.68 1.11
CA ASN A 18 -32.86 16.66 -0.12
C ASN A 18 -32.12 15.86 -1.20
N VAL A 19 -32.41 14.56 -1.26
CA VAL A 19 -31.78 13.61 -2.18
C VAL A 19 -32.14 13.92 -3.63
N GLU A 20 -33.37 14.35 -3.90
CA GLU A 20 -33.85 14.60 -5.26
C GLU A 20 -33.11 15.78 -5.92
N GLU A 21 -33.00 16.90 -5.20
CA GLU A 21 -32.25 18.08 -5.66
C GLU A 21 -30.77 17.75 -5.89
N PHE A 22 -30.17 16.97 -4.99
CA PHE A 22 -28.77 16.56 -5.14
C PHE A 22 -28.56 15.68 -6.37
N GLU A 23 -29.44 14.71 -6.63
CA GLU A 23 -29.32 13.79 -7.78
C GLU A 23 -29.61 14.46 -9.12
N GLU A 24 -30.50 15.45 -9.18
CA GLU A 24 -30.69 16.29 -10.37
C GLU A 24 -29.41 17.08 -10.69
N TRP A 25 -28.89 17.83 -9.71
CA TRP A 25 -27.64 18.57 -9.87
C TRP A 25 -26.46 17.65 -10.20
N ARG A 26 -26.37 16.47 -9.56
CA ARG A 26 -25.27 15.52 -9.78
C ARG A 26 -25.25 15.01 -11.22
N ARG A 27 -26.43 14.76 -11.82
CA ARG A 27 -26.51 14.36 -13.24
C ARG A 27 -25.93 15.42 -14.16
N GLU A 28 -26.28 16.69 -13.95
CA GLU A 28 -25.74 17.80 -14.73
C GLU A 28 -24.23 17.99 -14.51
N HIS A 29 -23.79 17.90 -13.26
CA HIS A 29 -22.39 18.06 -12.88
C HIS A 29 -21.48 16.96 -13.44
N VAL A 30 -21.99 15.72 -13.50
CA VAL A 30 -21.29 14.61 -14.16
C VAL A 30 -21.30 14.83 -15.69
N ALA A 31 -22.44 15.23 -16.26
CA ALA A 31 -22.57 15.47 -17.69
C ALA A 31 -21.69 16.62 -18.21
N SER A 32 -21.41 17.64 -17.38
CA SER A 32 -20.51 18.74 -17.75
C SER A 32 -19.03 18.34 -17.76
N GLY A 33 -18.68 17.15 -17.25
CA GLY A 33 -17.30 16.70 -17.12
C GLY A 33 -16.54 17.37 -15.97
N ASP A 34 -17.21 18.17 -15.13
CA ASP A 34 -16.61 18.84 -13.98
C ASP A 34 -16.43 17.93 -12.76
N CYS A 35 -16.99 16.72 -12.80
CA CYS A 35 -16.97 15.79 -11.68
C CYS A 35 -15.65 15.02 -11.65
N ASP A 36 -14.95 15.09 -10.52
CA ASP A 36 -13.71 14.33 -10.33
C ASP A 36 -13.95 12.83 -10.08
N ILE A 37 -15.19 12.43 -9.75
CA ILE A 37 -15.51 11.03 -9.45
C ILE A 37 -15.58 10.26 -10.76
N ASN A 38 -14.67 9.31 -10.94
CA ASN A 38 -14.57 8.48 -12.15
C ASN A 38 -14.35 6.99 -11.84
N PHE A 39 -14.54 6.60 -10.58
CA PHE A 39 -14.46 5.20 -10.17
C PHE A 39 -15.48 4.93 -9.07
N GLU A 40 -16.18 3.81 -9.19
CA GLU A 40 -17.13 3.30 -8.21
C GLU A 40 -16.61 1.97 -7.65
N GLY A 41 -16.62 1.84 -6.32
CA GLY A 41 -16.18 0.61 -5.65
C GLY A 41 -15.25 0.84 -4.45
N SER A 42 -14.65 -0.25 -3.96
CA SER A 42 -13.74 -0.20 -2.81
C SER A 42 -12.39 0.43 -3.17
N SER A 43 -11.67 1.00 -2.19
CA SER A 43 -10.33 1.54 -2.44
C SER A 43 -9.34 0.49 -2.96
N PRO A 44 -9.33 -0.77 -2.44
CA PRO A 44 -8.52 -1.84 -3.02
C PRO A 44 -8.87 -2.18 -4.48
N ALA A 45 -10.13 -2.02 -4.87
CA ALA A 45 -10.55 -2.23 -6.26
C ALA A 45 -10.04 -1.10 -7.17
N MET A 46 -10.06 0.16 -6.69
CA MET A 46 -9.47 1.29 -7.43
C MET A 46 -7.98 1.11 -7.65
N GLU A 47 -7.26 0.63 -6.63
CA GLU A 47 -5.83 0.35 -6.74
C GLU A 47 -5.56 -0.75 -7.78
N ALA A 48 -6.40 -1.79 -7.84
CA ALA A 48 -6.27 -2.87 -8.80
C ALA A 48 -6.58 -2.42 -10.24
N GLU A 49 -7.63 -1.64 -10.44
CA GLU A 49 -7.96 -1.08 -11.75
C GLU A 49 -6.89 -0.09 -12.21
N GLY A 50 -6.44 0.79 -11.32
CA GLY A 50 -5.34 1.72 -11.59
C GLY A 50 -4.04 1.00 -11.97
N ALA A 51 -3.71 -0.12 -11.32
CA ALA A 51 -2.57 -0.94 -11.69
C ALA A 51 -2.73 -1.52 -13.09
N SER A 52 -3.91 -2.08 -13.41
CA SER A 52 -4.19 -2.63 -14.74
C SER A 52 -4.01 -1.59 -15.85
N VAL A 53 -4.59 -0.40 -15.66
CA VAL A 53 -4.49 0.72 -16.61
C VAL A 53 -3.03 1.13 -16.81
N LEU A 54 -2.26 1.28 -15.72
CA LEU A 54 -0.87 1.68 -15.79
C LEU A 54 -0.01 0.65 -16.56
N TRP A 55 -0.25 -0.63 -16.29
CA TRP A 55 0.49 -1.72 -16.90
C TRP A 55 0.19 -1.86 -18.39
N ASN A 56 -1.07 -1.81 -18.80
CA ASN A 56 -1.45 -1.82 -20.21
C ASN A 56 -0.87 -0.62 -20.96
N ARG A 57 -0.94 0.57 -20.35
CA ARG A 57 -0.40 1.81 -20.93
C ARG A 57 1.11 1.74 -21.17
N SER A 58 1.86 0.98 -20.36
CA SER A 58 3.30 0.82 -20.55
C SER A 58 3.65 0.11 -21.87
N ILE A 59 2.79 -0.81 -22.32
CA ILE A 59 2.89 -1.45 -23.63
C ILE A 59 2.43 -0.49 -24.72
N GLU A 60 1.22 0.06 -24.59
CA GLU A 60 0.57 0.88 -25.61
C GLU A 60 1.38 2.12 -25.99
N LEU A 61 1.98 2.81 -25.01
CA LEU A 61 2.65 4.08 -25.24
C LEU A 61 4.17 3.97 -25.33
N HIS A 62 4.76 2.95 -24.71
CA HIS A 62 6.21 2.90 -24.50
C HIS A 62 6.83 1.56 -24.90
N ASN A 63 6.03 0.57 -25.30
CA ASN A 63 6.47 -0.79 -25.63
C ASN A 63 7.43 -1.37 -24.55
N MET A 64 7.13 -1.08 -23.28
CA MET A 64 7.96 -1.44 -22.13
C MET A 64 7.19 -2.37 -21.20
N ARG A 65 7.90 -3.29 -20.54
CA ARG A 65 7.34 -4.23 -19.57
C ARG A 65 7.94 -4.03 -18.20
N TYR A 66 7.09 -3.96 -17.18
CA TYR A 66 7.51 -3.99 -15.79
C TYR A 66 7.77 -5.43 -15.32
N LYS A 67 8.90 -5.66 -14.66
CA LYS A 67 9.24 -6.99 -14.12
C LYS A 67 8.96 -7.14 -12.63
N TRP A 68 9.07 -6.06 -11.85
CA TRP A 68 8.95 -6.08 -10.40
C TRP A 68 7.88 -5.09 -9.93
N MET A 69 7.07 -5.52 -8.95
CA MET A 69 6.07 -4.67 -8.30
C MET A 69 6.28 -4.68 -6.79
N VAL A 70 6.47 -3.50 -6.19
CA VAL A 70 6.46 -3.36 -4.73
C VAL A 70 5.02 -3.20 -4.25
N SER A 71 4.56 -4.06 -3.34
CA SER A 71 3.20 -3.97 -2.78
C SER A 71 3.14 -4.42 -1.31
N ASP A 72 2.00 -4.16 -0.65
CA ASP A 72 1.74 -4.69 0.70
C ASP A 72 1.52 -6.22 0.62
N GLY A 73 1.69 -6.92 1.75
CA GLY A 73 1.79 -8.38 1.80
C GLY A 73 0.61 -9.13 1.16
N ASP A 74 -0.61 -8.62 1.31
CA ASP A 74 -1.77 -9.07 0.53
C ASP A 74 -2.23 -7.89 -0.35
N SER A 75 -2.11 -8.02 -1.67
CA SER A 75 -2.36 -6.94 -2.61
C SER A 75 -3.16 -7.46 -3.80
N LYS A 76 -4.44 -7.07 -3.86
CA LYS A 76 -5.31 -7.35 -5.01
C LYS A 76 -4.76 -6.74 -6.30
N ALA A 77 -4.10 -5.58 -6.20
CA ALA A 77 -3.46 -4.95 -7.34
C ALA A 77 -2.37 -5.82 -7.96
N PHE A 78 -1.53 -6.48 -7.15
CA PHE A 78 -0.53 -7.42 -7.68
C PHE A 78 -1.19 -8.59 -8.42
N ASN A 79 -2.19 -9.22 -7.81
CA ASN A 79 -2.88 -10.36 -8.43
C ASN A 79 -3.48 -10.01 -9.80
N THR A 80 -3.86 -8.74 -9.98
CA THR A 80 -4.45 -8.27 -11.24
C THR A 80 -3.41 -8.11 -12.35
N VAL A 81 -2.17 -7.75 -11.99
CA VAL A 81 -1.10 -7.50 -12.98
C VAL A 81 -0.07 -8.63 -13.07
N GLN A 82 -0.16 -9.67 -12.23
CA GLN A 82 0.79 -10.78 -12.17
C GLN A 82 1.05 -11.42 -13.54
N HIS A 83 -0.01 -11.53 -14.34
CA HIS A 83 0.00 -12.09 -15.70
C HIS A 83 -0.39 -11.04 -16.74
N ALA A 84 -0.02 -9.77 -16.53
CA ALA A 84 -0.29 -8.69 -17.48
C ALA A 84 0.42 -8.89 -18.83
N TYR A 85 1.45 -9.73 -18.90
CA TYR A 85 2.18 -10.05 -20.13
C TYR A 85 2.25 -11.56 -20.35
N ASP A 86 2.03 -11.99 -21.60
CA ASP A 86 1.94 -13.41 -21.96
C ASP A 86 3.24 -14.20 -21.71
N ASP A 87 4.39 -13.55 -21.84
CA ASP A 87 5.71 -14.18 -21.80
C ASP A 87 6.51 -13.87 -20.53
N CYS A 88 5.95 -13.07 -19.62
CA CYS A 88 6.67 -12.63 -18.44
C CYS A 88 5.75 -12.41 -17.23
N GLU A 89 5.97 -13.23 -16.20
CA GLU A 89 5.32 -13.05 -14.90
C GLU A 89 5.98 -11.92 -14.10
N VAL A 90 5.14 -11.15 -13.42
CA VAL A 90 5.55 -10.07 -12.51
C VAL A 90 5.98 -10.62 -11.17
N ILE A 91 7.12 -10.15 -10.68
CA ILE A 91 7.64 -10.54 -9.39
C ILE A 91 7.18 -9.54 -8.33
N LYS A 92 6.46 -10.03 -7.32
CA LYS A 92 6.08 -9.25 -6.14
C LYS A 92 7.28 -9.05 -5.20
N LEU A 93 7.46 -7.81 -4.76
CA LEU A 93 8.37 -7.41 -3.71
C LEU A 93 7.56 -6.84 -2.53
N ASP A 94 7.93 -7.20 -1.31
CA ASP A 94 7.30 -6.65 -0.12
C ASP A 94 7.71 -5.20 0.11
N CYS A 95 6.74 -4.33 0.40
CA CYS A 95 7.06 -2.96 0.80
C CYS A 95 7.77 -2.94 2.16
N VAL A 96 8.69 -1.98 2.36
CA VAL A 96 9.47 -1.82 3.59
C VAL A 96 8.57 -1.75 4.82
N GLY A 97 7.46 -1.01 4.73
CA GLY A 97 6.48 -0.92 5.82
C GLY A 97 5.88 -2.28 6.20
N HIS A 98 5.60 -3.14 5.21
CA HIS A 98 5.10 -4.48 5.45
C HIS A 98 6.15 -5.36 6.11
N VAL A 99 7.38 -5.36 5.61
CA VAL A 99 8.49 -6.10 6.22
C VAL A 99 8.70 -5.64 7.68
N GLN A 100 8.56 -4.34 7.96
CA GLN A 100 8.72 -3.79 9.33
C GLN A 100 7.61 -4.29 10.25
N LYS A 101 6.36 -4.31 9.78
CA LYS A 101 5.22 -4.88 10.53
C LYS A 101 5.44 -6.36 10.82
N ARG A 102 5.87 -7.13 9.83
CA ARG A 102 6.14 -8.58 9.94
C ARG A 102 7.24 -8.87 10.96
N MET A 103 8.39 -8.21 10.83
CA MET A 103 9.49 -8.31 11.81
C MET A 103 9.03 -7.91 13.21
N GLY A 104 8.25 -6.84 13.34
CA GLY A 104 7.68 -6.41 14.60
C GLY A 104 6.78 -7.45 15.25
N LYS A 105 5.92 -8.10 14.46
CA LYS A 105 5.04 -9.17 14.94
C LYS A 105 5.87 -10.36 15.44
N HIS A 106 6.90 -10.78 14.70
CA HIS A 106 7.79 -11.85 15.13
C HIS A 106 8.49 -11.54 16.45
N LEU A 107 9.04 -10.33 16.61
CA LEU A 107 9.68 -9.91 17.85
C LEU A 107 8.72 -9.87 19.04
N MET A 108 7.48 -9.43 18.84
CA MET A 108 6.46 -9.42 19.90
C MET A 108 6.00 -10.83 20.26
N ASN A 109 5.85 -11.71 19.28
CA ASN A 109 5.55 -13.12 19.52
C ASN A 109 6.70 -13.81 20.28
N LEU A 110 7.95 -13.54 19.91
CA LEU A 110 9.11 -14.04 20.65
C LEU A 110 9.07 -13.54 22.10
N LYS A 111 8.81 -12.25 22.33
CA LYS A 111 8.65 -11.71 23.68
C LYS A 111 7.52 -12.38 24.47
N ALA A 112 6.40 -12.69 23.84
CA ALA A 112 5.25 -13.34 24.48
C ALA A 112 5.53 -14.82 24.81
N CYS A 113 6.22 -15.54 23.92
CA CYS A 113 6.51 -16.97 24.08
C CYS A 113 7.76 -17.22 24.94
N SER A 114 8.68 -16.26 25.02
CA SER A 114 9.91 -16.42 25.77
C SER A 114 9.68 -16.17 27.26
N LYS A 115 9.55 -17.26 28.02
CA LYS A 115 9.65 -17.23 29.49
C LYS A 115 11.13 -17.37 29.86
N GLY A 116 11.86 -16.27 29.96
CA GLY A 116 13.29 -16.33 30.30
C GLY A 116 14.03 -15.01 30.24
N LYS A 117 15.25 -15.05 30.76
CA LYS A 117 16.26 -14.00 30.62
C LYS A 117 17.06 -14.27 29.34
N LEU A 118 17.52 -13.21 28.68
CA LEU A 118 18.49 -13.29 27.59
C LEU A 118 19.84 -13.83 28.13
N ALA A 119 20.78 -14.12 27.24
CA ALA A 119 22.12 -14.61 27.61
C ALA A 119 22.88 -13.64 28.55
N ASP A 120 22.50 -12.36 28.59
CA ASP A 120 23.02 -11.35 29.50
C ASP A 120 22.34 -11.33 30.89
N GLY A 121 21.44 -12.29 31.16
CA GLY A 121 20.68 -12.39 32.40
C GLY A 121 19.56 -11.35 32.54
N LYS A 122 19.29 -10.53 31.51
CA LYS A 122 18.22 -9.51 31.55
C LYS A 122 16.91 -10.05 30.98
N PRO A 123 15.75 -9.62 31.52
CA PRO A 123 14.47 -9.98 30.94
C PRO A 123 14.31 -9.36 29.54
N ILE A 124 13.67 -10.10 28.61
CA ILE A 124 13.39 -9.60 27.25
C ILE A 124 12.52 -8.32 27.28
N GLY A 125 11.64 -8.20 28.27
CA GLY A 125 10.85 -7.00 28.52
C GLY A 125 11.41 -6.18 29.69
N GLY A 126 11.38 -4.84 29.58
CA GLY A 126 11.79 -3.92 30.66
C GLY A 126 12.50 -2.67 30.14
N ARG A 127 12.93 -1.79 31.06
CA ARG A 127 13.79 -0.62 30.72
C ARG A 127 15.10 -1.13 30.10
N GLY A 128 15.37 -0.77 28.85
CA GLY A 128 16.51 -1.27 28.09
C GLY A 128 16.23 -2.48 27.20
N GLY A 129 15.08 -3.15 27.35
CA GLY A 129 14.65 -4.29 26.53
C GLY A 129 13.67 -3.91 25.41
N LEU A 130 12.97 -4.91 24.85
CA LEU A 130 11.98 -4.71 23.79
C LEU A 130 10.73 -3.98 24.32
N GLN A 131 10.75 -2.65 24.22
CA GLN A 131 9.63 -1.75 24.48
C GLN A 131 8.84 -1.46 23.20
N LYS A 132 7.55 -1.12 23.33
CA LYS A 132 6.64 -0.92 22.20
C LYS A 132 7.13 0.24 21.32
N GLU A 133 7.60 1.32 21.93
CA GLU A 133 8.18 2.49 21.26
C GLU A 133 9.56 2.22 20.60
N ARG A 134 10.49 1.56 21.30
CA ARG A 134 11.86 1.27 20.77
C ARG A 134 11.87 0.25 19.64
N SER A 135 10.88 -0.63 19.60
CA SER A 135 10.70 -1.61 18.52
C SER A 135 10.46 -0.91 17.17
N SER A 136 9.78 0.24 17.15
CA SER A 136 9.55 1.00 15.92
C SER A 136 10.84 1.61 15.37
N SER A 137 11.69 2.20 16.21
CA SER A 137 12.98 2.76 15.78
C SER A 137 14.00 1.69 15.39
N PHE A 138 14.05 0.55 16.09
CA PHE A 138 14.97 -0.55 15.76
C PHE A 138 14.63 -1.19 14.40
N LYS A 139 13.33 -1.30 14.05
CA LYS A 139 12.88 -1.81 12.75
C LYS A 139 13.41 -0.98 11.58
N VAL A 140 13.44 0.34 11.71
CA VAL A 140 13.92 1.25 10.65
C VAL A 140 15.44 1.14 10.49
N TYR A 141 16.17 1.11 11.60
CA TYR A 141 17.65 1.05 11.58
C TYR A 141 18.18 -0.30 11.10
N ALA A 142 17.61 -1.40 11.58
CA ALA A 142 18.00 -2.74 11.15
C ALA A 142 17.78 -2.93 9.64
N MET A 143 16.62 -2.52 9.11
CA MET A 143 16.37 -2.65 7.67
C MET A 143 17.26 -1.75 6.82
N LYS A 144 17.50 -0.50 7.22
CA LYS A 144 18.49 0.35 6.53
C LYS A 144 19.84 -0.35 6.43
N LYS A 145 20.29 -1.01 7.49
CA LYS A 145 21.55 -1.76 7.48
C LYS A 145 21.50 -2.98 6.54
N TYR A 146 20.46 -3.79 6.58
CA TYR A 146 20.31 -4.97 5.70
C TYR A 146 20.22 -4.60 4.21
N TYR A 147 19.46 -3.56 3.85
CA TYR A 147 19.31 -3.15 2.45
C TYR A 147 20.47 -2.28 1.92
N CYS A 148 21.12 -1.45 2.75
CA CYS A 148 22.33 -0.71 2.31
C CYS A 148 23.58 -1.58 2.18
N HIS A 149 23.66 -2.72 2.87
CA HIS A 149 24.88 -3.56 2.89
C HIS A 149 24.72 -4.89 2.14
N SER A 150 23.62 -5.09 1.41
CA SER A 150 23.45 -6.27 0.54
C SER A 150 24.01 -5.95 -0.86
N PRO A 151 25.17 -6.51 -1.27
CA PRO A 151 25.83 -6.15 -2.53
C PRO A 151 25.02 -6.50 -3.79
N SER A 152 23.95 -7.31 -3.65
CA SER A 152 23.11 -7.76 -4.76
C SER A 152 21.97 -6.80 -5.13
N LEU A 153 21.70 -5.76 -4.33
CA LEU A 153 20.62 -4.78 -4.60
C LEU A 153 21.17 -3.39 -4.99
N CYS A 154 22.48 -3.17 -4.88
CA CYS A 154 23.16 -1.93 -5.27
C CYS A 154 23.72 -1.96 -6.71
N LYS A 155 23.14 -2.78 -7.61
CA LYS A 155 23.42 -2.69 -9.04
C LYS A 155 22.18 -2.20 -9.78
N PHE A 156 21.82 -0.95 -9.54
CA PHE A 156 21.13 -0.14 -10.54
C PHE A 156 22.24 0.57 -11.33
N ASN A 157 22.53 0.05 -12.53
CA ASN A 157 23.18 0.77 -13.61
C ASN A 157 22.13 0.99 -14.69
#